data_AF-A0A955BAT0-F1
#
_entry.id   AF-A0A955BAT0-F1
#
_cell.length_a   1.000
_cell.length_b   1.000
_cell.length_c   1.000
_cell.angle_alpha   90.00
_cell.angle_beta   90.00
_cell.angle_gamma   90.00
#
_symmetry.space_group_name_H-M   'P 1'
#
loop_
_entity.id
_entity.type
_entity.pdbx_description
1 polymer ?
#
loop_
_entity_poly.entity_id
_entity_poly.type
_entity_poly.pdbx_seq_one_letter_code
_entity_poly.pdbx_strand_id
1 'polypeptide(L)'
;MRFATLFALLFVSTAAAGDYVSVTLLDGRQVDGEVDDQSDANTLWLRISSERVTVASAFSRSSIASVKPLKVEQSYEEAEANHLAQLAAAQPSFSRHGTAPNIGEYPNLIEQHRDPIMGIELKGVAANWDADAEMDGIRVWILPFTKTGYRTNVSGTINATLSTWSRRNRTSSLSRRTTEYWAQTVNPDHQRGGFLQIDLPFKKLHSAYDRRILGEAVLHVRLQVNREGTFHGETTVPLHAFSFTKDKMLLHHGTVDGDGPSLPIDYLRRSELRRSNP
;
A
#
# COMPACT_ATOMS: atom_id res chain seq x y z
N MET A 1 36.55 -15.46 25.52
CA MET A 1 35.32 -15.42 26.33
C MET A 1 34.13 -15.54 25.40
N ARG A 2 33.44 -16.68 25.41
CA ARG A 2 32.26 -16.96 24.58
C ARG A 2 31.03 -16.50 25.36
N PHE A 3 30.32 -15.47 24.89
CA PHE A 3 29.01 -15.11 25.43
C PHE A 3 28.00 -16.17 24.98
N ALA A 4 27.54 -16.96 25.94
CA ALA A 4 26.40 -17.84 25.78
C ALA A 4 25.14 -16.96 25.68
N THR A 5 24.66 -16.73 24.46
CA THR A 5 23.32 -16.16 24.25
C THR A 5 22.32 -17.23 24.66
N LEU A 6 21.82 -17.10 25.88
CA LEU A 6 20.74 -17.91 26.43
C LEU A 6 19.49 -17.66 25.58
N PHE A 7 19.23 -18.55 24.63
CA PHE A 7 17.99 -18.55 23.84
C PHE A 7 16.88 -18.93 24.81
N ALA A 8 16.13 -17.95 25.31
CA ALA A 8 14.90 -18.22 26.01
C ALA A 8 13.97 -18.95 25.03
N LEU A 9 13.82 -20.27 25.20
CA LEU A 9 12.70 -21.02 24.65
C LEU A 9 11.45 -20.46 25.34
N LEU A 10 10.95 -19.34 24.81
CA LEU A 10 9.60 -18.89 25.10
C LEU A 10 8.68 -19.99 24.61
N PHE A 11 7.88 -20.50 25.54
CA PHE A 11 6.76 -21.37 25.26
C PHE A 11 6.00 -20.78 24.07
N VAL A 12 6.07 -21.45 22.92
CA VAL A 12 5.10 -21.22 21.86
C VAL A 12 3.80 -21.72 22.45
N SER A 13 3.04 -20.81 23.06
CA SER A 13 1.69 -21.10 23.48
C SER A 13 0.98 -21.66 22.26
N THR A 14 0.57 -22.92 22.33
CA THR A 14 -0.19 -23.57 21.26
C THR A 14 -1.54 -22.90 21.22
N ALA A 15 -1.65 -21.82 20.44
CA ALA A 15 -2.93 -21.23 20.10
C ALA A 15 -3.74 -22.31 19.37
N ALA A 16 -4.94 -22.58 19.87
CA ALA A 16 -5.86 -23.52 19.26
C ALA A 16 -6.57 -22.87 18.08
N ALA A 17 -7.08 -23.68 17.15
CA ALA A 17 -7.95 -23.17 16.09
C ALA A 17 -9.15 -22.45 16.73
N GLY A 18 -9.46 -21.25 16.21
CA GLY A 18 -10.49 -20.36 16.76
C GLY A 18 -9.96 -19.31 17.75
N ASP A 19 -8.74 -19.43 18.26
CA ASP A 19 -8.15 -18.40 19.12
C ASP A 19 -7.81 -17.16 18.30
N TYR A 20 -8.18 -15.97 18.79
CA TYR A 20 -7.72 -14.71 18.20
C TYR A 20 -6.35 -14.32 18.77
N VAL A 21 -5.38 -14.07 17.90
CA VAL A 21 -3.99 -13.82 18.28
C VAL A 21 -3.42 -12.61 17.54
N SER A 22 -2.44 -11.97 18.17
CA SER A 22 -1.57 -10.98 17.54
C SER A 22 -0.18 -11.58 17.35
N VAL A 23 0.29 -11.60 16.10
CA VAL A 23 1.55 -12.23 15.69
C VAL A 23 2.53 -11.15 15.26
N THR A 24 3.69 -11.12 15.91
CA THR A 24 4.83 -10.28 15.49
C THR A 24 5.80 -11.15 14.71
N LEU A 25 6.14 -10.74 13.50
CA LEU A 25 7.13 -11.40 12.64
C LEU A 25 8.56 -10.94 12.96
N LEU A 26 9.56 -11.71 12.55
CA LEU A 26 10.98 -11.37 12.74
C LEU A 26 11.39 -10.07 12.02
N ASP A 27 10.66 -9.66 10.99
CA ASP A 27 10.86 -8.39 10.28
C ASP A 27 10.21 -7.17 10.98
N GLY A 28 9.55 -7.39 12.12
CA GLY A 28 8.88 -6.36 12.92
C GLY A 28 7.43 -6.07 12.52
N ARG A 29 6.90 -6.69 11.45
CA ARG A 29 5.47 -6.56 11.12
C ARG A 29 4.61 -7.26 12.17
N GLN A 30 3.41 -6.71 12.38
CA GLN A 30 2.41 -7.26 13.28
C GLN A 30 1.15 -7.60 12.49
N VAL A 31 0.58 -8.78 12.75
CA VAL A 31 -0.61 -9.29 12.08
C VAL A 31 -1.56 -9.86 13.13
N ASP A 32 -2.81 -9.42 13.12
CA ASP A 32 -3.84 -9.89 14.04
C ASP A 32 -4.84 -10.77 13.27
N GLY A 33 -5.32 -11.86 13.88
CA GLY A 33 -6.28 -12.75 13.26
C GLY A 33 -6.67 -13.95 14.11
N GLU A 34 -7.69 -14.67 13.66
CA GLU A 34 -8.13 -15.94 14.23
C GLU A 34 -7.25 -17.07 13.71
N VAL A 35 -6.79 -17.98 14.58
CA VAL A 35 -6.03 -19.15 14.15
C VAL A 35 -6.93 -20.10 13.38
N ASP A 36 -6.59 -20.40 12.14
CA ASP A 36 -7.35 -21.29 11.27
C ASP A 36 -7.02 -22.77 11.55
N ASP A 37 -7.97 -23.67 11.27
CA ASP A 37 -7.84 -25.11 11.53
C ASP A 37 -6.81 -25.81 10.63
N GLN A 38 -6.38 -25.14 9.55
CA GLN A 38 -5.26 -25.56 8.70
C GLN A 38 -3.88 -25.31 9.32
N SER A 39 -3.81 -24.64 10.47
CA SER A 39 -2.53 -24.41 11.17
C SER A 39 -1.89 -25.73 11.63
N ASP A 40 -0.59 -25.87 11.39
CA ASP A 40 0.15 -27.09 11.72
C ASP A 40 1.47 -26.77 12.48
N ALA A 41 2.36 -27.77 12.57
CA ALA A 41 3.64 -27.66 13.28
C ALA A 41 4.65 -26.72 12.60
N ASN A 42 4.48 -26.39 11.32
CA ASN A 42 5.41 -25.59 10.52
C ASN A 42 4.80 -24.26 10.06
N THR A 43 3.48 -24.20 9.92
CA THR A 43 2.74 -23.09 9.33
C THR A 43 1.64 -22.63 10.28
N LEU A 44 1.58 -21.34 10.56
CA LEU A 44 0.47 -20.69 11.24
C LEU A 44 -0.42 -20.03 10.19
N TRP A 45 -1.67 -20.48 10.10
CA TRP A 45 -2.68 -19.84 9.28
C TRP A 45 -3.50 -18.88 10.14
N LEU A 46 -3.54 -17.61 9.74
CA LEU A 46 -4.39 -16.60 10.36
C LEU A 46 -5.51 -16.23 9.43
N ARG A 47 -6.73 -16.20 9.97
CA ARG A 47 -7.96 -15.82 9.31
C ARG A 47 -8.46 -14.50 9.88
N ILE A 48 -8.66 -13.53 9.00
CA ILE A 48 -9.28 -12.25 9.33
C ILE A 48 -10.64 -12.24 8.68
N SER A 49 -11.69 -12.25 9.51
CA SER A 49 -13.08 -12.21 9.07
C SER A 49 -13.68 -10.84 9.36
N SER A 50 -14.30 -10.26 8.34
CA SER A 50 -15.22 -9.13 8.44
C SER A 50 -16.61 -9.58 7.97
N GLU A 51 -17.63 -8.74 8.08
CA GLU A 51 -19.01 -9.06 7.67
C GLU A 51 -19.15 -9.59 6.23
N ARG A 52 -18.17 -9.35 5.35
CA ARG A 52 -18.29 -9.63 3.91
C ARG A 52 -17.12 -10.39 3.31
N VAL A 53 -16.00 -10.52 4.03
CA VAL A 53 -14.76 -11.11 3.50
C VAL A 53 -14.02 -11.82 4.61
N THR A 54 -13.50 -12.99 4.26
CA THR A 54 -12.57 -13.78 5.05
C THR A 54 -11.26 -13.89 4.27
N VAL A 55 -10.17 -13.39 4.84
CA VAL A 55 -8.82 -13.51 4.28
C VAL A 55 -8.04 -14.49 5.14
N ALA A 56 -7.46 -15.52 4.53
CA ALA A 56 -6.56 -16.47 5.18
C ALA A 56 -5.12 -16.22 4.71
N SER A 57 -4.19 -16.07 5.65
CA SER A 57 -2.77 -15.83 5.39
C SER A 57 -1.92 -16.88 6.10
N ALA A 58 -0.98 -17.48 5.37
CA ALA A 58 -0.06 -18.48 5.90
C ALA A 58 1.29 -17.84 6.27
N PHE A 59 1.76 -18.10 7.48
CA PHE A 59 3.05 -17.66 7.97
C PHE A 59 3.90 -18.86 8.40
N SER A 60 5.17 -18.90 7.99
CA SER A 60 6.08 -19.92 8.50
C SER A 60 6.35 -19.66 9.97
N ARG A 61 6.26 -20.67 10.83
CA ARG A 61 6.53 -20.51 12.27
C ARG A 61 7.96 -20.05 12.55
N SER A 62 8.91 -20.35 11.66
CA SER A 62 10.29 -19.84 11.77
C SER A 62 10.42 -18.34 11.51
N SER A 63 9.43 -17.70 10.86
CA SER A 63 9.40 -16.25 10.63
C SER A 63 8.68 -15.48 11.74
N ILE A 64 8.13 -16.16 12.75
CA ILE A 64 7.36 -15.55 13.84
C ILE A 64 8.29 -15.26 15.02
N ALA A 65 8.33 -14.00 15.44
CA ALA A 65 9.08 -13.56 16.61
C ALA A 65 8.32 -13.82 17.92
N SER A 66 7.01 -13.50 17.94
CA SER A 66 6.15 -13.72 19.10
C SER A 66 4.68 -13.84 18.72
N VAL A 67 3.92 -14.59 19.52
CA VAL A 67 2.45 -14.71 19.42
C VAL A 67 1.86 -14.29 20.76
N LYS A 68 0.91 -13.36 20.74
CA LYS A 68 0.21 -12.86 21.92
C LYS A 68 -1.28 -13.19 21.79
N PRO A 69 -1.88 -13.98 22.69
CA PRO A 69 -3.32 -14.23 22.67
C PRO A 69 -4.07 -12.91 22.94
N LEU A 70 -5.07 -12.63 22.11
CA LEU A 70 -6.02 -11.54 22.32
C LEU A 70 -7.26 -12.15 22.98
N LYS A 71 -7.55 -11.75 24.22
CA LYS A 71 -8.79 -12.18 24.88
C LYS A 71 -9.97 -11.54 24.15
N VAL A 72 -10.82 -12.36 23.54
CA VAL A 72 -12.04 -11.99 22.80
C VAL A 72 -13.16 -11.53 23.75
N GLU A 73 -12.84 -10.84 24.83
CA GLU A 73 -13.83 -10.12 25.65
C GLU A 73 -14.13 -8.72 25.09
N GLN A 74 -13.32 -8.23 24.17
CA GLN A 74 -13.62 -7.03 23.41
C GLN A 74 -14.34 -7.44 22.13
N SER A 75 -15.61 -7.05 22.04
CA SER A 75 -16.40 -7.09 20.80
C SER A 75 -15.56 -6.54 19.64
N TYR A 76 -15.70 -7.10 18.44
CA TYR A 76 -15.07 -6.55 17.23
C TYR A 76 -15.35 -5.04 17.09
N GLU A 77 -16.55 -4.58 17.49
CA GLU A 77 -16.91 -3.17 17.52
C GLU A 77 -16.07 -2.37 18.53
N GLU A 78 -15.69 -2.94 19.67
CA GLU A 78 -14.81 -2.29 20.64
C GLU A 78 -13.35 -2.31 20.19
N ALA A 79 -12.90 -3.38 19.53
CA ALA A 79 -11.55 -3.44 18.95
C ALA A 79 -11.41 -2.45 17.80
N GLU A 80 -12.41 -2.36 16.91
CA GLU A 80 -12.49 -1.37 15.83
C GLU A 80 -12.64 0.05 16.41
N ALA A 81 -13.50 0.26 17.42
CA ALA A 81 -13.61 1.55 18.09
C ALA A 81 -12.31 1.94 18.79
N ASN A 82 -11.59 1.00 19.41
CA ASN A 82 -10.27 1.26 20.01
C ASN A 82 -9.21 1.52 18.95
N HIS A 83 -9.25 0.84 17.79
CA HIS A 83 -8.35 1.10 16.67
C HIS A 83 -8.63 2.47 16.04
N LEU A 84 -9.89 2.80 15.78
CA LEU A 84 -10.33 4.12 15.30
C LEU A 84 -10.04 5.21 16.33
N ALA A 85 -10.24 4.94 17.63
CA ALA A 85 -9.89 5.85 18.71
C ALA A 85 -8.38 6.01 18.85
N GLN A 86 -7.58 4.96 18.61
CA GLN A 86 -6.13 5.06 18.53
C GLN A 86 -5.68 5.84 17.31
N LEU A 87 -6.33 5.67 16.15
CA LEU A 87 -6.08 6.49 14.95
C LEU A 87 -6.53 7.95 15.13
N ALA A 88 -7.56 8.20 15.95
CA ALA A 88 -8.04 9.55 16.26
C ALA A 88 -7.25 10.23 17.39
N ALA A 89 -6.80 9.47 18.38
CA ALA A 89 -5.99 9.92 19.52
C ALA A 89 -4.50 10.00 19.18
N ALA A 90 -4.04 9.16 18.26
CA ALA A 90 -2.97 9.53 17.33
C ALA A 90 -3.52 10.60 16.40
N GLN A 91 -3.93 11.75 16.97
CA GLN A 91 -4.14 12.95 16.20
C GLN A 91 -2.94 13.00 15.27
N PRO A 92 -3.11 12.93 13.94
CA PRO A 92 -2.04 13.32 13.07
C PRO A 92 -1.74 14.73 13.55
N SER A 93 -0.60 14.88 14.22
CA SER A 93 -0.03 16.19 14.39
C SER A 93 0.19 16.58 12.94
N PHE A 94 -0.80 17.31 12.41
CA PHE A 94 -0.70 18.09 11.20
C PHE A 94 0.29 19.20 11.54
N SER A 95 1.54 18.79 11.81
CA SER A 95 2.69 19.58 11.48
C SER A 95 2.43 19.96 10.03
N ARG A 96 2.28 21.27 9.82
CA ARG A 96 2.06 21.95 8.54
C ARG A 96 3.25 21.77 7.59
N HIS A 97 3.93 20.65 7.68
CA HIS A 97 5.01 20.21 6.84
C HIS A 97 4.55 18.85 6.33
N GLY A 98 4.28 18.75 5.04
CA GLY A 98 4.68 17.56 4.30
C GLY A 98 6.20 17.44 4.42
N THR A 99 6.70 17.13 5.62
CA THR A 99 8.05 16.65 5.79
C THR A 99 8.03 15.35 5.00
N ALA A 100 8.78 15.31 3.90
CA ALA A 100 9.19 14.06 3.29
C ALA A 100 9.45 13.06 4.42
N PRO A 101 9.06 11.77 4.29
CA PRO A 101 9.31 10.77 5.34
C PRO A 101 10.68 11.04 5.92
N ASN A 102 10.77 11.29 7.23
CA ASN A 102 12.01 11.72 7.86
C ASN A 102 13.04 10.63 7.56
N ILE A 103 13.83 10.83 6.50
CA ILE A 103 14.95 9.98 6.10
C ILE A 103 16.03 10.35 7.11
N GLY A 104 15.75 10.07 8.38
CA GLY A 104 16.70 10.16 9.46
C GLY A 104 17.84 9.27 9.04
N GLU A 105 19.02 9.89 8.92
CA GLU A 105 20.33 9.31 8.65
C GLU A 105 20.31 7.78 8.60
N TYR A 106 19.83 7.22 7.48
CA TYR A 106 20.24 5.87 7.15
C TYR A 106 21.73 6.02 6.90
N PRO A 107 22.59 5.32 7.65
CA PRO A 107 24.02 5.35 7.36
C PRO A 107 24.16 5.10 5.86
N ASN A 108 24.96 5.95 5.19
CA ASN A 108 25.27 5.90 3.76
C ASN A 108 26.04 4.60 3.40
N LEU A 109 25.55 3.45 3.84
CA LEU A 109 25.94 2.13 3.42
C LEU A 109 25.15 1.82 2.15
N ILE A 110 25.28 2.66 1.13
CA ILE A 110 25.05 2.22 -0.24
C ILE A 110 26.29 1.41 -0.58
N GLU A 111 26.40 0.21 -0.01
CA GLU A 111 27.31 -0.77 -0.56
C GLU A 111 26.85 -0.97 -2.00
N GLN A 112 27.74 -0.73 -2.96
CA GLN A 112 27.50 -1.04 -4.36
C GLN A 112 27.45 -2.56 -4.51
N HIS A 113 26.37 -3.17 -4.01
CA HIS A 113 26.07 -4.56 -4.29
C HIS A 113 25.84 -4.66 -5.79
N ARG A 114 26.72 -5.39 -6.46
CA ARG A 114 26.60 -5.75 -7.88
C ARG A 114 25.53 -6.83 -8.11
N ASP A 115 24.64 -7.02 -7.15
CA ASP A 115 23.55 -7.96 -7.27
C ASP A 115 22.56 -7.41 -8.30
N PRO A 116 22.05 -8.25 -9.22
CA PRO A 116 21.06 -7.82 -10.18
C PRO A 116 19.79 -7.36 -9.47
N ILE A 117 19.16 -6.32 -10.04
CA ILE A 117 17.83 -5.87 -9.60
C ILE A 117 16.83 -7.00 -9.84
N MET A 118 16.03 -7.28 -8.81
CA MET A 118 14.97 -8.28 -8.87
C MET A 118 13.61 -7.63 -9.15
N GLY A 119 13.38 -6.41 -8.63
CA GLY A 119 12.10 -5.74 -8.78
C GLY A 119 12.11 -4.28 -8.32
N ILE A 120 10.91 -3.68 -8.37
CA ILE A 120 10.64 -2.34 -7.88
C ILE A 120 9.42 -2.36 -6.96
N GLU A 121 9.48 -1.58 -5.88
CA GLU A 121 8.33 -1.23 -5.05
C GLU A 121 7.92 0.22 -5.33
N LEU A 122 6.62 0.51 -5.26
CA LEU A 122 6.05 1.80 -5.62
C LEU A 122 5.16 2.33 -4.52
N LYS A 123 5.28 3.64 -4.28
CA LYS A 123 4.29 4.41 -3.52
C LYS A 123 4.00 5.71 -4.25
N GLY A 124 2.73 5.96 -4.56
CA GLY A 124 2.30 7.21 -5.19
C GLY A 124 1.33 7.97 -4.30
N VAL A 125 1.46 9.29 -4.26
CA VAL A 125 0.51 10.19 -3.59
C VAL A 125 0.20 11.37 -4.50
N ALA A 126 -1.04 11.86 -4.49
CA ALA A 126 -1.33 13.16 -5.06
C ALA A 126 -0.47 14.22 -4.33
N ALA A 127 0.08 15.14 -5.12
CA ALA A 127 0.96 16.17 -4.62
C ALA A 127 0.48 17.53 -5.11
N ASN A 128 0.57 18.50 -4.21
CA ASN A 128 0.45 19.92 -4.49
C ASN A 128 1.80 20.53 -4.10
N TRP A 129 2.42 21.21 -5.07
CA TRP A 129 3.76 21.75 -5.02
C TRP A 129 3.79 23.25 -4.79
N ASP A 130 2.73 23.98 -5.18
CA ASP A 130 2.65 25.43 -5.04
C ASP A 130 1.75 25.92 -3.90
N ALA A 131 1.15 24.98 -3.16
CA ALA A 131 0.21 25.16 -2.07
C ALA A 131 -1.12 25.83 -2.47
N ASP A 132 -1.56 25.69 -3.72
CA ASP A 132 -2.87 26.16 -4.15
C ASP A 132 -4.02 25.19 -3.72
N ALA A 133 -5.23 25.37 -4.26
CA ALA A 133 -6.35 24.48 -3.95
C ALA A 133 -6.42 23.24 -4.85
N GLU A 134 -5.67 23.24 -5.95
CA GLU A 134 -5.65 22.18 -6.94
C GLU A 134 -4.53 21.18 -6.62
N MET A 135 -4.56 20.01 -7.26
CA MET A 135 -3.45 19.06 -7.16
C MET A 135 -2.63 19.19 -8.43
N ASP A 136 -1.34 19.49 -8.30
CA ASP A 136 -0.44 19.66 -9.44
C ASP A 136 -0.11 18.35 -10.16
N GLY A 137 -0.08 17.25 -9.41
CA GLY A 137 0.37 15.98 -9.96
C GLY A 137 0.43 14.85 -8.96
N ILE A 138 1.31 13.89 -9.25
CA ILE A 138 1.58 12.73 -8.40
C ILE A 138 3.07 12.74 -8.05
N ARG A 139 3.38 12.62 -6.76
CA ARG A 139 4.73 12.29 -6.30
C ARG A 139 4.83 10.78 -6.12
N VAL A 140 5.86 10.19 -6.72
CA VAL A 140 6.08 8.75 -6.72
C VAL A 140 7.44 8.44 -6.14
N TRP A 141 7.47 7.55 -5.16
CA TRP A 141 8.68 6.91 -4.68
C TRP A 141 8.80 5.53 -5.30
N ILE A 142 9.95 5.26 -5.88
CA ILE A 142 10.30 4.01 -6.54
C ILE A 142 11.50 3.45 -5.80
N LEU A 143 11.37 2.22 -5.32
CA LEU A 143 12.41 1.53 -4.59
C LEU A 143 12.87 0.30 -5.38
N PRO A 144 13.98 0.40 -6.14
CA PRO A 144 14.62 -0.76 -6.74
C PRO A 144 15.25 -1.63 -5.64
N PHE A 145 15.08 -2.94 -5.75
CA PHE A 145 15.68 -3.89 -4.82
C PHE A 145 16.32 -5.08 -5.54
N THR A 146 17.41 -5.57 -4.96
CA THR A 146 18.18 -6.72 -5.46
C THR A 146 17.55 -8.04 -5.01
N LYS A 147 18.08 -9.17 -5.50
CA LYS A 147 17.67 -10.52 -5.06
C LYS A 147 17.80 -10.73 -3.54
N THR A 148 18.74 -10.04 -2.90
CA THR A 148 19.02 -10.10 -1.47
C THR A 148 18.14 -9.16 -0.64
N GLY A 149 17.24 -8.40 -1.29
CA GLY A 149 16.34 -7.44 -0.64
C GLY A 149 17.01 -6.09 -0.33
N TYR A 150 18.27 -5.91 -0.73
CA TYR A 150 18.96 -4.63 -0.56
C TYR A 150 18.45 -3.60 -1.56
N ARG A 151 18.38 -2.36 -1.10
CA ARG A 151 18.04 -1.20 -1.93
C ARG A 151 19.24 -0.83 -2.77
N THR A 152 19.03 -0.50 -4.04
CA THR A 152 20.14 -0.16 -4.95
C THR A 152 19.82 1.06 -5.79
N ASN A 153 20.86 1.82 -6.13
CA ASN A 153 20.73 2.97 -6.99
C ASN A 153 20.78 2.55 -8.46
N VAL A 154 19.88 3.10 -9.28
CA VAL A 154 19.69 2.66 -10.67
C VAL A 154 19.81 3.79 -11.69
N SER A 155 20.30 3.48 -12.90
CA SER A 155 20.26 4.40 -14.03
C SER A 155 19.35 3.86 -15.12
N GLY A 156 18.52 4.71 -15.73
CA GLY A 156 17.52 4.19 -16.65
C GLY A 156 16.52 5.20 -17.18
N THR A 157 15.42 4.67 -17.73
CA THR A 157 14.27 5.45 -18.20
C THR A 157 13.00 4.95 -17.53
N ILE A 158 12.21 5.87 -17.02
CA ILE A 158 10.89 5.62 -16.47
C ILE A 158 9.84 5.97 -17.50
N ASN A 159 8.86 5.07 -17.64
CA ASN A 159 7.60 5.35 -18.29
C ASN A 159 6.50 5.15 -17.26
N ALA A 160 5.67 6.17 -17.05
CA ALA A 160 4.56 6.10 -16.11
C ALA A 160 3.25 6.39 -16.85
N THR A 161 2.19 5.65 -16.50
CA THR A 161 0.87 5.80 -17.08
C THR A 161 -0.16 5.84 -15.97
N LEU A 162 -0.97 6.90 -15.92
CA LEU A 162 -2.09 7.00 -14.99
C LEU A 162 -3.37 6.54 -15.68
N SER A 163 -3.99 5.52 -15.11
CA SER A 163 -5.34 5.11 -15.48
C SER A 163 -6.34 5.58 -14.45
N THR A 164 -7.40 6.23 -14.90
CA THR A 164 -8.55 6.55 -14.06
C THR A 164 -9.77 5.74 -14.48
N TRP A 165 -10.76 5.66 -13.61
CA TRP A 165 -12.07 5.13 -13.96
C TRP A 165 -13.07 6.26 -14.05
N SER A 166 -13.89 6.20 -15.10
CA SER A 166 -14.98 7.15 -15.29
C SER A 166 -16.28 6.41 -15.57
N ARG A 167 -17.38 6.94 -15.05
CA ARG A 167 -18.73 6.48 -15.41
C ARG A 167 -19.11 7.07 -16.76
N ARG A 168 -19.39 6.20 -17.74
CA ARG A 168 -19.88 6.62 -19.05
C ARG A 168 -21.40 6.51 -19.06
N ASN A 169 -22.10 7.64 -19.01
CA ASN A 169 -23.56 7.77 -19.07
C ASN A 169 -24.33 6.98 -17.98
N ARG A 170 -25.68 7.05 -18.01
CA ARG A 170 -26.60 6.41 -17.06
C ARG A 170 -26.45 4.88 -16.93
N THR A 171 -25.75 4.22 -17.84
CA THR A 171 -25.65 2.76 -17.94
C THR A 171 -24.66 2.08 -16.97
N SER A 172 -24.33 2.73 -15.84
CA SER A 172 -23.53 2.20 -14.71
C SER A 172 -22.17 1.54 -15.04
N SER A 173 -21.73 1.53 -16.30
CA SER A 173 -20.48 0.90 -16.69
C SER A 173 -19.29 1.80 -16.36
N LEU A 174 -18.39 1.27 -15.53
CA LEU A 174 -17.09 1.89 -15.27
C LEU A 174 -16.16 1.56 -16.44
N SER A 175 -15.63 2.59 -17.09
CA SER A 175 -14.60 2.43 -18.10
C SER A 175 -13.26 2.93 -17.57
N ARG A 176 -12.24 2.06 -17.64
CA ARG A 176 -10.85 2.43 -17.36
C ARG A 176 -10.33 3.21 -18.56
N ARG A 177 -9.75 4.38 -18.32
CA ARG A 177 -9.13 5.22 -19.35
C ARG A 177 -7.73 5.61 -18.93
N THR A 178 -6.78 5.53 -19.86
CA THR A 178 -5.49 6.18 -19.70
C THR A 178 -5.67 7.69 -19.82
N THR A 179 -5.36 8.39 -18.73
CA THR A 179 -5.58 9.83 -18.64
C THR A 179 -4.27 10.59 -18.79
N GLU A 180 -3.17 10.03 -18.26
CA GLU A 180 -1.85 10.65 -18.32
C GLU A 180 -0.75 9.67 -18.71
N TYR A 181 0.33 10.23 -19.27
CA TYR A 181 1.55 9.52 -19.63
C TYR A 181 2.78 10.41 -19.43
N TRP A 182 3.82 9.82 -18.84
CA TRP A 182 5.11 10.46 -18.60
C TRP A 182 6.25 9.55 -19.01
N ALA A 183 7.34 10.17 -19.49
CA ALA A 183 8.61 9.51 -19.74
C ALA A 183 9.73 10.41 -19.19
N GLN A 184 10.64 9.84 -18.40
CA GLN A 184 11.73 10.58 -17.77
C GLN A 184 12.98 9.72 -17.62
N THR A 185 14.15 10.27 -17.92
CA THR A 185 15.45 9.63 -17.64
C THR A 185 15.83 9.80 -16.18
N VAL A 186 16.36 8.75 -15.56
CA VAL A 186 16.74 8.73 -14.15
C VAL A 186 18.23 8.46 -14.01
N ASN A 187 18.90 9.34 -13.26
CA ASN A 187 20.30 9.24 -12.89
C ASN A 187 20.37 8.76 -11.42
N PRO A 188 21.30 7.88 -11.05
CA PRO A 188 21.65 7.57 -9.66
C PRO A 188 21.77 8.79 -8.75
N ASP A 189 22.25 9.93 -9.26
CA ASP A 189 22.40 11.17 -8.49
C ASP A 189 21.06 11.77 -8.02
N HIS A 190 19.95 11.39 -8.64
CA HIS A 190 18.60 11.80 -8.24
C HIS A 190 18.01 10.92 -7.12
N GLN A 191 18.76 9.91 -6.65
CA GLN A 191 18.31 8.98 -5.63
C GLN A 191 18.90 9.37 -4.29
N ARG A 192 18.02 9.42 -3.28
CA ARG A 192 18.40 9.67 -1.89
C ARG A 192 17.94 8.45 -1.09
N GLY A 193 18.77 7.94 -0.19
CA GLY A 193 18.40 6.79 0.65
C GLY A 193 17.96 5.51 -0.10
N GLY A 194 18.42 5.32 -1.35
CA GLY A 194 18.07 4.18 -2.20
C GLY A 194 16.68 4.24 -2.84
N PHE A 195 15.93 5.33 -2.66
CA PHE A 195 14.69 5.57 -3.38
C PHE A 195 14.88 6.64 -4.44
N LEU A 196 14.16 6.45 -5.54
CA LEU A 196 13.98 7.45 -6.55
C LEU A 196 12.65 8.16 -6.31
N GLN A 197 12.71 9.48 -6.13
CA GLN A 197 11.53 10.33 -6.09
C GLN A 197 11.35 11.01 -7.44
N ILE A 198 10.16 10.87 -8.04
CA ILE A 198 9.78 11.57 -9.26
C ILE A 198 8.47 12.32 -9.05
N ASP A 199 8.41 13.50 -9.66
CA ASP A 199 7.25 14.38 -9.65
C ASP A 199 6.60 14.31 -11.05
N LEU A 200 5.35 13.84 -11.10
CA LEU A 200 4.59 13.57 -12.31
C LEU A 200 3.48 14.63 -12.47
N PRO A 201 3.74 15.77 -13.12
CA PRO A 201 2.75 16.85 -13.24
C PRO A 201 1.58 16.41 -14.11
N PHE A 202 0.35 16.70 -13.69
CA PHE A 202 -0.80 16.52 -14.55
C PHE A 202 -0.70 17.44 -15.77
N LYS A 203 -1.03 16.90 -16.94
CA LYS A 203 -1.03 17.64 -18.21
C LYS A 203 -2.43 17.78 -18.78
N LYS A 204 -3.28 16.81 -18.51
CA LYS A 204 -4.65 16.68 -19.04
C LYS A 204 -5.67 16.54 -17.91
N LEU A 205 -5.27 15.96 -16.79
CA LEU A 205 -6.11 15.73 -15.63
C LEU A 205 -6.22 17.01 -14.82
N HIS A 206 -7.35 17.69 -14.90
CA HIS A 206 -7.71 18.73 -13.95
C HIS A 206 -8.63 18.15 -12.88
N SER A 207 -8.02 17.70 -11.77
CA SER A 207 -8.70 16.96 -10.70
C SER A 207 -9.83 17.77 -10.05
N ALA A 208 -9.72 19.10 -10.00
CA ALA A 208 -10.76 19.96 -9.42
C ALA A 208 -12.05 20.00 -10.27
N TYR A 209 -11.97 19.76 -11.58
CA TYR A 209 -13.08 20.03 -12.49
C TYR A 209 -13.76 18.78 -13.07
N ASP A 210 -13.07 17.63 -13.20
CA ASP A 210 -13.70 16.41 -13.73
C ASP A 210 -14.29 15.51 -12.63
N ARG A 211 -15.49 15.89 -12.15
CA ARG A 211 -16.26 15.13 -11.14
C ARG A 211 -16.62 13.69 -11.56
N ARG A 212 -16.40 13.30 -12.82
CA ARG A 212 -16.71 11.95 -13.30
C ARG A 212 -15.60 10.95 -13.00
N ILE A 213 -14.42 11.46 -12.64
CA ILE A 213 -13.27 10.65 -12.27
C ILE A 213 -13.45 10.18 -10.84
N LEU A 214 -13.34 8.87 -10.63
CA LEU A 214 -13.35 8.32 -9.28
C LEU A 214 -12.14 8.84 -8.49
N GLY A 215 -12.28 8.96 -7.17
CA GLY A 215 -11.25 9.52 -6.29
C GLY A 215 -9.93 8.74 -6.24
N GLU A 216 -9.86 7.60 -6.93
CA GLU A 216 -8.67 6.76 -7.03
C GLU A 216 -8.28 6.53 -8.49
N ALA A 217 -6.98 6.44 -8.71
CA ALA A 217 -6.37 6.06 -9.98
C ALA A 217 -5.38 4.94 -9.75
N VAL A 218 -5.06 4.19 -10.82
CA VAL A 218 -3.94 3.25 -10.81
C VAL A 218 -2.83 3.82 -11.66
N LEU A 219 -1.69 4.00 -11.00
CA LEU A 219 -0.44 4.39 -11.62
C LEU A 219 0.35 3.12 -11.96
N HIS A 220 0.63 2.95 -13.25
CA HIS A 220 1.57 1.96 -13.76
C HIS A 220 2.92 2.60 -13.98
N VAL A 221 3.98 1.98 -13.47
CA VAL A 221 5.36 2.42 -13.69
C VAL A 221 6.16 1.30 -14.31
N ARG A 222 6.87 1.64 -15.39
CA ARG A 222 7.86 0.80 -16.07
C ARG A 222 9.22 1.47 -15.94
N LEU A 223 10.14 0.83 -15.23
CA LEU A 223 11.53 1.25 -15.10
C LEU A 223 12.40 0.39 -16.01
N GLN A 224 13.01 0.99 -17.02
CA GLN A 224 14.00 0.34 -17.87
C GLN A 224 15.40 0.69 -17.36
N VAL A 225 16.11 -0.30 -16.82
CA VAL A 225 17.46 -0.15 -16.29
C VAL A 225 18.46 -0.63 -17.32
N ASN A 226 19.48 0.19 -17.57
CA ASN A 226 20.52 -0.13 -18.55
C ASN A 226 21.24 -1.42 -18.16
N ARG A 227 21.30 -2.39 -19.08
CA ARG A 227 21.97 -3.71 -18.92
C ARG A 227 21.34 -4.67 -17.90
N GLU A 228 20.30 -4.26 -17.19
CA GLU A 228 19.61 -5.13 -16.20
C GLU A 228 18.20 -5.54 -16.63
N GLY A 229 17.54 -4.74 -17.48
CA GLY A 229 16.27 -5.10 -18.09
C GLY A 229 15.15 -4.11 -17.81
N THR A 230 13.91 -4.61 -17.75
CA THR A 230 12.71 -3.81 -17.51
C THR A 230 11.98 -4.35 -16.30
N PHE A 231 11.62 -3.44 -15.39
CA PHE A 231 10.86 -3.74 -14.18
C PHE A 231 9.53 -2.99 -14.21
N HIS A 232 8.50 -3.63 -13.66
CA HIS A 232 7.13 -3.12 -13.67
C HIS A 232 6.57 -3.10 -12.26
N GLY A 233 5.78 -2.09 -11.96
CA GLY A 233 4.98 -2.02 -10.75
C GLY A 233 3.72 -1.22 -10.98
N GLU A 234 2.76 -1.41 -10.10
CA GLU A 234 1.56 -0.59 -10.03
C GLU A 234 1.29 -0.17 -8.58
N THR A 235 0.62 0.98 -8.42
CA THR A 235 0.18 1.47 -7.13
C THR A 235 -1.11 2.28 -7.31
N THR A 236 -2.00 2.21 -6.32
CA THR A 236 -3.22 3.02 -6.29
C THR A 236 -2.87 4.40 -5.73
N VAL A 237 -3.34 5.44 -6.39
CA VAL A 237 -3.09 6.83 -5.99
C VAL A 237 -4.43 7.52 -5.75
N PRO A 238 -4.67 8.08 -4.55
CA PRO A 238 -5.82 8.93 -4.32
C PRO A 238 -5.63 10.22 -5.12
N LEU A 239 -6.59 10.57 -5.98
CA LEU A 239 -6.57 11.80 -6.79
C LEU A 239 -7.17 13.00 -6.09
N HIS A 240 -7.87 12.77 -4.98
CA HIS A 240 -8.45 13.80 -4.14
C HIS A 240 -8.06 13.55 -2.69
N ALA A 241 -7.80 14.62 -1.94
CA ALA A 241 -7.83 14.53 -0.49
C ALA A 241 -9.23 14.11 -0.05
N PHE A 242 -9.30 13.21 0.94
CA PHE A 242 -10.57 12.84 1.55
C PHE A 242 -11.30 14.10 2.01
N SER A 243 -12.55 14.27 1.58
CA SER A 243 -13.36 15.41 1.95
C SER A 243 -14.74 14.88 2.32
N PHE A 244 -15.01 14.84 3.63
CA PHE A 244 -16.26 14.30 4.16
C PHE A 244 -17.49 14.91 3.46
N THR A 245 -17.50 16.23 3.24
CA THR A 245 -18.61 16.90 2.56
C THR A 245 -18.72 16.52 1.08
N LYS A 246 -17.60 16.45 0.35
CA LYS A 246 -17.59 16.09 -1.08
C LYS A 246 -17.98 14.62 -1.28
N ASP A 247 -17.43 13.74 -0.44
CA ASP A 247 -17.67 12.30 -0.50
C ASP A 247 -19.11 11.97 -0.07
N LYS A 248 -19.62 12.63 0.98
CA LYS A 248 -21.04 12.56 1.36
C LYS A 248 -21.97 13.07 0.26
N MET A 249 -21.60 14.17 -0.41
CA MET A 249 -22.36 14.66 -1.57
C MET A 249 -22.33 13.70 -2.76
N LEU A 250 -21.19 13.06 -3.05
CA LEU A 250 -21.10 12.04 -4.11
C LEU A 250 -21.93 10.79 -3.79
N LEU A 251 -21.98 10.39 -2.52
CA LEU A 251 -22.84 9.29 -2.05
C LEU A 251 -24.32 9.64 -2.21
N HIS A 252 -24.76 10.84 -1.82
CA HIS A 252 -26.17 11.24 -1.89
C HIS A 252 -26.64 11.64 -3.30
N HIS A 253 -25.80 12.27 -4.12
CA HIS A 253 -26.15 12.60 -5.50
C HIS A 253 -26.11 11.40 -6.45
N GLY A 254 -25.56 10.26 -6.02
CA GLY A 254 -25.77 8.97 -6.67
C GLY A 254 -27.16 8.37 -6.45
N THR A 255 -27.98 8.99 -5.59
CA THR A 255 -29.31 8.52 -5.18
C THR A 255 -30.42 9.48 -5.63
N VAL A 256 -30.38 9.95 -6.87
CA VAL A 256 -31.45 10.77 -7.44
C VAL A 256 -32.24 9.95 -8.47
N ASP A 257 -33.42 9.53 -8.00
CA ASP A 257 -34.62 9.01 -8.68
C ASP A 257 -34.57 7.66 -9.40
N GLY A 258 -35.05 6.62 -8.68
CA GLY A 258 -35.82 5.47 -9.20
C GLY A 258 -35.18 4.55 -10.24
N ASP A 259 -34.95 3.29 -9.87
CA ASP A 259 -34.59 2.16 -10.77
C ASP A 259 -33.17 2.11 -11.38
N GLY A 260 -32.18 2.75 -10.77
CA GLY A 260 -30.77 2.56 -11.11
C GLY A 260 -30.09 1.46 -10.26
N PRO A 261 -29.29 0.54 -10.84
CA PRO A 261 -28.67 -0.55 -10.09
C PRO A 261 -27.70 -0.01 -9.03
N SER A 262 -27.76 -0.63 -7.85
CA SER A 262 -26.80 -0.46 -6.76
C SER A 262 -25.36 -0.57 -7.29
N LEU A 263 -24.47 0.26 -6.77
CA LEU A 263 -23.06 0.20 -7.12
C LEU A 263 -22.55 -1.24 -6.88
N PRO A 264 -21.85 -1.87 -7.85
CA PRO A 264 -21.24 -3.16 -7.60
C PRO A 264 -20.12 -2.95 -6.57
N ILE A 265 -20.42 -3.28 -5.32
CA ILE A 265 -19.51 -3.32 -4.16
C ILE A 265 -18.32 -4.27 -4.42
N ASP A 266 -18.39 -5.11 -5.46
CA ASP A 266 -17.34 -6.06 -5.87
C ASP A 266 -16.07 -5.43 -6.51
N TYR A 267 -15.96 -4.11 -6.71
CA TYR A 267 -14.83 -3.54 -7.48
C TYR A 267 -13.51 -3.37 -6.72
N LEU A 268 -13.51 -3.32 -5.38
CA LEU A 268 -12.26 -3.38 -4.58
C LEU A 268 -11.69 -4.82 -4.51
N ARG A 269 -12.40 -5.83 -5.04
CA ARG A 269 -12.10 -7.25 -4.86
C ARG A 269 -11.13 -7.85 -5.88
N ARG A 270 -10.70 -7.11 -6.93
CA ARG A 270 -9.93 -7.68 -8.06
C ARG A 270 -8.48 -7.20 -8.23
N SER A 271 -8.03 -6.14 -7.55
CA SER A 271 -6.65 -5.65 -7.69
C SER A 271 -5.62 -6.44 -6.87
N GLU A 272 -6.04 -7.29 -5.94
CA GLU A 272 -5.12 -8.04 -5.06
C GLU A 272 -4.93 -9.52 -5.48
N LEU A 273 -5.68 -10.02 -6.46
CA LEU A 273 -5.70 -11.44 -6.85
C LEU A 273 -4.80 -11.82 -8.04
N ARG A 274 -3.79 -11.01 -8.38
CA ARG A 274 -2.85 -11.29 -9.51
C ARG A 274 -1.36 -11.34 -9.17
N ARG A 275 -1.00 -11.52 -7.89
CA ARG A 275 0.38 -11.82 -7.47
C ARG A 275 0.50 -13.22 -6.86
N SER A 276 0.28 -14.25 -7.66
CA SER A 276 0.81 -15.60 -7.39
C SER A 276 0.73 -16.46 -8.65
N ASN A 277 1.78 -16.43 -9.46
CA ASN A 277 2.26 -17.61 -10.17
C ASN A 277 3.79 -17.48 -10.31
N PRO A 278 4.57 -18.49 -9.90
CA PRO A 278 5.99 -18.56 -10.20
C PRO A 278 6.25 -18.69 -11.71
#